data_AF-A0A2S1H0X8-F1
#
_entry.id   AF-A0A2S1H0X8-F1
#
_cell.length_a   1.000
_cell.length_b   1.000
_cell.length_c   1.000
_cell.angle_alpha   90.00
_cell.angle_beta   90.00
_cell.angle_gamma   90.00
#
_symmetry.space_group_name_H-M   'P 1'
#
loop_
_entity.id
_entity.type
_entity.pdbx_description
1 polymer ?
#
loop_
_entity_poly.entity_id
_entity_poly.type
_entity_poly.pdbx_seq_one_letter_code
_entity_poly.pdbx_strand_id
1 'polypeptide(L)'
;MDKNKKIVMIIFALVLALLAGCENSTDIANTKDREHINADTNTSEIKKEEYLKKLNAMEESDKNIEAGTTMVELNEQASERYKKWDAELNEIYEVLKAQLSAEQMNKLREEQRNWIKHRDETAKEASLKYEGGSMEPLEYVTTLANLTRDRCYELVEKYMK
;
A
#
# COMPACT_ATOMS: atom_id res chain seq x y z
N MET A 1 -4.60 27.05 4.08
CA MET A 1 -4.42 26.03 5.16
C MET A 1 -5.69 25.21 5.17
N ASP A 2 -5.65 24.10 4.44
CA ASP A 2 -6.82 23.54 3.79
C ASP A 2 -7.70 22.71 4.72
N LYS A 3 -9.01 22.90 4.57
CA LYS A 3 -10.08 22.29 5.37
C LYS A 3 -10.02 20.75 5.38
N ASN A 4 -9.31 20.16 4.43
CA ASN A 4 -9.13 18.72 4.25
C ASN A 4 -8.21 18.10 5.31
N LYS A 5 -7.28 18.86 5.90
CA LYS A 5 -6.45 18.36 7.02
C LYS A 5 -7.24 18.25 8.34
N LYS A 6 -8.29 19.05 8.53
CA LYS A 6 -9.12 18.98 9.75
C LYS A 6 -10.06 17.78 9.75
N ILE A 7 -10.60 17.39 8.59
CA ILE A 7 -11.53 16.27 8.47
C ILE A 7 -10.82 14.93 8.74
N VAL A 8 -9.60 14.76 8.23
CA VAL A 8 -8.81 13.54 8.47
C VAL A 8 -8.39 13.41 9.95
N MET A 9 -8.12 14.53 10.63
CA MET A 9 -7.73 14.50 12.05
C MET A 9 -8.92 14.22 12.99
N ILE A 10 -10.14 14.56 12.60
CA ILE A 10 -11.35 14.35 13.42
C ILE A 10 -11.82 12.89 13.38
N ILE A 11 -11.60 12.18 12.28
CA ILE A 11 -11.98 10.76 12.16
C ILE A 11 -11.12 9.86 13.05
N PHE A 12 -9.90 10.27 13.38
CA PHE A 12 -8.96 9.49 14.21
C PHE A 12 -9.19 9.62 15.73
N ALA A 13 -10.10 10.50 16.19
CA ALA A 13 -10.25 10.86 17.60
C ALA A 13 -11.52 10.33 18.30
N LEU A 14 -12.34 9.51 17.63
CA LEU A 14 -13.65 9.07 18.15
C LEU A 14 -13.74 7.60 18.59
N VAL A 15 -12.61 6.97 18.92
CA VAL A 15 -12.58 5.65 19.59
C VAL A 15 -11.79 5.74 20.88
N LEU A 16 -12.36 6.37 21.92
CA LEU A 16 -11.94 6.14 23.31
C LEU A 16 -13.00 6.67 24.27
N ALA A 17 -13.92 5.78 24.63
CA ALA A 17 -14.75 5.89 25.83
C ALA A 17 -14.98 4.49 26.40
N LEU A 18 -15.07 4.41 27.73
CA LEU A 18 -15.07 3.26 28.66
C LEU A 18 -13.64 2.98 29.20
N LEU A 19 -13.34 3.16 30.49
CA LEU A 19 -14.13 2.89 31.70
C LEU A 19 -13.79 3.86 32.85
N ALA A 20 -14.78 4.08 33.73
CA ALA A 20 -14.65 4.81 34.99
C ALA A 20 -14.40 3.83 36.17
N GLY A 21 -13.48 4.24 37.07
CA GLY A 21 -13.42 4.07 38.54
C GLY A 21 -13.80 2.76 39.25
N CYS A 22 -12.86 2.23 40.06
CA CYS A 22 -12.93 2.17 41.53
C CYS A 22 -11.62 1.61 42.14
N GLU A 23 -11.36 1.98 43.40
CA GLU A 23 -10.10 1.89 44.16
C GLU A 23 -9.76 0.53 44.82
N ASN A 24 -8.49 0.43 45.26
CA ASN A 24 -7.94 -0.17 46.49
C ASN A 24 -7.31 -1.60 46.53
N SER A 25 -6.01 -1.56 46.86
CA SER A 25 -5.19 -2.34 47.83
C SER A 25 -5.04 -3.88 47.83
N THR A 26 -3.74 -4.23 47.89
CA THR A 26 -3.02 -5.28 48.64
C THR A 26 -2.93 -6.74 48.14
N ASP A 27 -1.65 -7.10 47.91
CA ASP A 27 -0.91 -8.31 48.29
C ASP A 27 -0.82 -9.59 47.41
N ILE A 28 0.39 -9.73 46.83
CA ILE A 28 1.32 -10.88 46.78
C ILE A 28 0.76 -12.31 46.58
N ALA A 29 1.10 -12.95 45.44
CA ALA A 29 1.95 -14.17 45.38
C ALA A 29 1.98 -14.84 43.98
N ASN A 30 3.18 -14.86 43.38
CA ASN A 30 3.87 -15.93 42.64
C ASN A 30 3.08 -16.97 41.80
N THR A 31 3.31 -17.02 40.47
CA THR A 31 4.17 -18.00 39.74
C THR A 31 3.67 -18.20 38.30
N LYS A 32 4.60 -18.07 37.34
CA LYS A 32 4.66 -18.65 35.98
C LYS A 32 3.41 -18.60 35.09
N ASP A 33 3.47 -17.75 34.07
CA ASP A 33 3.50 -18.16 32.65
C ASP A 33 3.17 -16.94 31.78
N ARG A 34 4.22 -16.24 31.30
CA ARG A 34 4.07 -15.30 30.17
C ARG A 34 5.40 -14.99 29.50
N GLU A 35 5.96 -15.96 28.80
CA GLU A 35 6.89 -15.69 27.69
C GLU A 35 6.30 -16.29 26.41
N HIS A 36 5.46 -15.52 25.72
CA HIS A 36 5.05 -15.85 24.35
C HIS A 36 4.55 -14.62 23.56
N ILE A 37 5.28 -13.48 23.61
CA ILE A 37 4.88 -12.28 22.84
C ILE A 37 6.04 -11.59 22.07
N ASN A 38 7.31 -11.95 22.28
CA ASN A 38 8.42 -11.12 21.73
C ASN A 38 9.06 -11.59 20.41
N ALA A 39 8.67 -12.75 19.84
CA ALA A 39 9.27 -13.26 18.59
C ALA A 39 8.45 -12.88 17.34
N ASP A 40 7.12 -12.89 17.44
CA ASP A 40 6.22 -12.64 16.31
C ASP A 40 6.19 -11.16 15.90
N THR A 41 6.23 -10.24 16.86
CA THR A 41 6.25 -8.78 16.61
C THR A 41 7.57 -8.31 15.96
N ASN A 42 8.71 -8.82 16.42
CA ASN A 42 10.00 -8.50 15.82
C ASN A 42 10.10 -9.03 14.38
N THR A 43 9.61 -10.24 14.11
CA THR A 43 9.66 -10.84 12.77
C THR A 43 8.75 -10.11 11.79
N SER A 44 7.59 -9.63 12.27
CA SER A 44 6.66 -8.89 11.45
C SER A 44 7.26 -7.53 11.05
N GLU A 45 7.71 -6.73 12.02
CA GLU A 45 8.27 -5.41 11.73
C GLU A 45 9.48 -5.46 10.78
N ILE A 46 10.29 -6.51 10.87
CA ILE A 46 11.39 -6.79 9.94
C ILE A 46 10.88 -7.01 8.52
N LYS A 47 9.81 -7.78 8.32
CA LYS A 47 9.28 -8.09 6.99
C LYS A 47 8.69 -6.85 6.31
N LYS A 48 7.98 -6.01 7.07
CA LYS A 48 7.51 -4.72 6.58
C LYS A 48 8.68 -3.84 6.13
N GLU A 49 9.73 -3.73 6.94
CA GLU A 49 10.91 -2.93 6.59
C GLU A 49 11.63 -3.47 5.33
N GLU A 50 11.72 -4.80 5.20
CA GLU A 50 12.28 -5.46 4.03
C GLU A 50 11.52 -5.09 2.74
N TYR A 51 10.19 -5.17 2.76
CA TYR A 51 9.38 -4.79 1.60
C TYR A 51 9.48 -3.30 1.29
N LEU A 52 9.47 -2.41 2.29
CA LEU A 52 9.66 -0.98 2.03
C LEU A 52 11.02 -0.67 1.40
N LYS A 53 12.09 -1.35 1.84
CA LYS A 53 13.41 -1.24 1.21
C LYS A 53 13.39 -1.74 -0.23
N LYS A 54 12.73 -2.87 -0.50
CA LYS A 54 12.56 -3.42 -1.86
C LYS A 54 11.82 -2.43 -2.77
N LEU A 55 10.70 -1.87 -2.32
CA LEU A 55 9.92 -0.90 -3.08
C LEU A 55 10.73 0.37 -3.37
N ASN A 56 11.47 0.89 -2.40
CA ASN A 56 12.33 2.05 -2.60
C ASN A 56 13.43 1.79 -3.62
N ALA A 57 14.03 0.59 -3.60
CA ALA A 57 15.04 0.20 -4.58
C ALA A 57 14.45 0.06 -6.00
N MET A 58 13.23 -0.48 -6.13
CA MET A 58 12.51 -0.54 -7.41
C MET A 58 12.19 0.85 -7.94
N GLU A 59 11.68 1.75 -7.10
CA GLU A 59 11.39 3.13 -7.51
C GLU A 59 12.65 3.90 -7.90
N GLU A 60 13.75 3.70 -7.18
CA GLU A 60 15.04 4.29 -7.53
C GLU A 60 15.57 3.73 -8.85
N SER A 61 15.42 2.42 -9.09
CA SER A 61 15.76 1.82 -10.39
C SER A 61 14.94 2.45 -11.51
N ASP A 62 13.64 2.65 -11.33
CA ASP A 62 12.78 3.28 -12.33
C ASP A 62 13.19 4.72 -12.66
N LYS A 63 13.55 5.51 -11.64
CA LYS A 63 14.00 6.91 -11.79
C LYS A 63 15.30 7.01 -12.58
N ASN A 64 16.14 5.98 -12.52
CA ASN A 64 17.46 5.95 -13.15
C ASN A 64 17.50 5.25 -14.52
N ILE A 65 16.36 4.76 -15.03
CA ILE A 65 16.28 4.20 -16.39
C ILE A 65 16.47 5.32 -17.41
N GLU A 66 17.34 5.10 -18.40
CA GLU A 66 17.50 5.99 -19.55
C GLU A 66 16.22 6.01 -20.38
N ALA A 67 15.68 7.22 -20.60
CA ALA A 67 14.45 7.40 -21.35
C ALA A 67 14.64 7.04 -22.83
N GLY A 68 13.65 6.34 -23.38
CA GLY A 68 13.57 6.04 -24.81
C GLY A 68 13.58 7.31 -25.66
N THR A 69 14.10 7.19 -26.87
CA THR A 69 14.25 8.32 -27.81
C THR A 69 13.05 8.44 -28.75
N THR A 70 12.28 7.36 -28.92
CA THR A 70 11.06 7.33 -29.73
C THR A 70 9.82 7.13 -28.86
N MET A 71 8.64 7.51 -29.39
CA MET A 71 7.36 7.26 -28.70
C MET A 71 7.08 5.77 -28.50
N VAL A 72 7.58 4.91 -29.39
CA VAL A 72 7.44 3.45 -29.24
C VAL A 72 8.26 2.96 -28.05
N GLU A 73 9.54 3.33 -27.99
CA GLU A 73 10.42 2.98 -26.88
C GLU A 73 9.89 3.49 -25.53
N LEU A 74 9.38 4.73 -25.48
CA LEU A 74 8.79 5.30 -24.27
C LEU A 74 7.55 4.51 -23.81
N ASN A 75 6.67 4.12 -24.74
CA ASN A 75 5.50 3.30 -24.42
C ASN A 75 5.90 1.92 -23.90
N GLU A 76 6.89 1.28 -24.55
CA GLU A 76 7.42 -0.02 -24.13
C GLU A 76 8.03 0.07 -22.73
N GLN A 77 8.87 1.08 -22.47
CA GLN A 77 9.45 1.31 -21.16
C GLN A 77 8.39 1.52 -20.07
N ALA A 78 7.37 2.34 -20.33
CA ALA A 78 6.29 2.58 -19.39
C ALA A 78 5.41 1.32 -19.16
N SER A 79 5.21 0.51 -20.20
CA SER A 79 4.54 -0.79 -20.10
C SER A 79 5.34 -1.79 -19.26
N GLU A 80 6.66 -1.91 -19.48
CA GLU A 80 7.52 -2.77 -18.65
C GLU A 80 7.57 -2.31 -17.20
N ARG A 81 7.59 -0.99 -16.97
CA ARG A 81 7.44 -0.41 -15.63
C ARG A 81 6.12 -0.83 -14.99
N TYR A 82 5.00 -0.68 -15.69
CA TYR A 82 3.69 -1.13 -15.18
C TYR A 82 3.70 -2.62 -14.83
N LYS A 83 4.19 -3.49 -15.71
CA LYS A 83 4.29 -4.93 -15.46
C LYS A 83 5.09 -5.27 -14.20
N LYS A 84 6.21 -4.60 -13.97
CA LYS A 84 7.04 -4.80 -12.77
C LYS A 84 6.29 -4.44 -11.50
N TRP A 85 5.64 -3.28 -11.46
CA TRP A 85 4.84 -2.88 -10.30
C TRP A 85 3.62 -3.76 -10.07
N ASP A 86 2.96 -4.21 -11.14
CA ASP A 86 1.80 -5.10 -11.02
C ASP A 86 2.22 -6.49 -10.50
N ALA A 87 3.36 -7.00 -10.95
CA ALA A 87 3.94 -8.22 -10.40
C ALA A 87 4.26 -8.09 -8.90
N GLU A 88 4.87 -6.98 -8.48
CA GLU A 88 5.18 -6.72 -7.07
C GLU A 88 3.91 -6.56 -6.23
N LEU A 89 2.88 -5.88 -6.76
CA LEU A 89 1.59 -5.73 -6.11
C LEU A 89 0.95 -7.10 -5.81
N ASN A 90 1.02 -8.02 -6.78
CA ASN A 90 0.50 -9.38 -6.63
C ASN A 90 1.32 -10.19 -5.62
N GLU A 91 2.65 -10.01 -5.58
CA GLU A 91 3.51 -10.63 -4.57
C GLU A 91 3.14 -10.17 -3.15
N ILE A 92 3.02 -8.85 -2.94
CA ILE A 92 2.59 -8.26 -1.66
C ILE A 92 1.22 -8.80 -1.27
N TYR A 93 0.27 -8.87 -2.20
CA TYR A 93 -1.07 -9.38 -1.93
C TYR A 93 -1.06 -10.83 -1.44
N GLU A 94 -0.22 -11.70 -2.00
CA GLU A 94 -0.09 -13.09 -1.53
C GLU A 94 0.60 -13.17 -0.15
N VAL A 95 1.54 -12.28 0.16
CA VAL A 95 2.10 -12.16 1.52
C VAL A 95 1.01 -11.77 2.52
N LEU A 96 0.21 -10.76 2.19
CA LEU A 96 -0.86 -10.27 3.07
C LEU A 96 -1.91 -11.35 3.32
N LYS A 97 -2.23 -12.16 2.31
CA LYS A 97 -3.14 -13.31 2.45
C LYS A 97 -2.67 -14.34 3.48
N ALA A 98 -1.35 -14.46 3.71
CA ALA A 98 -0.80 -15.32 4.75
C ALA A 98 -0.76 -14.65 6.15
N GLN A 99 -0.75 -13.31 6.22
CA GLN A 99 -0.60 -12.55 7.48
C GLN A 99 -1.93 -12.06 8.08
N LEU A 100 -2.93 -11.79 7.23
CA LEU A 100 -4.21 -11.21 7.61
C LEU A 100 -5.20 -12.29 8.04
N SER A 101 -6.10 -11.94 8.98
CA SER A 101 -7.24 -12.80 9.29
C SER A 101 -8.16 -12.92 8.07
N ALA A 102 -9.02 -13.95 8.03
CA ALA A 102 -9.99 -14.11 6.96
C ALA A 102 -10.90 -12.89 6.79
N GLU A 103 -11.31 -12.25 7.89
CA GLU A 103 -12.11 -11.03 7.87
C GLU A 103 -11.34 -9.85 7.28
N GLN A 104 -10.10 -9.61 7.75
CA GLN A 104 -9.25 -8.54 7.21
C GLN A 104 -8.95 -8.76 5.72
N MET A 105 -8.69 -10.00 5.31
CA MET A 105 -8.43 -10.34 3.92
C MET A 105 -9.67 -10.19 3.03
N ASN A 106 -10.87 -10.48 3.56
CA ASN A 106 -12.12 -10.25 2.83
C ASN A 106 -12.33 -8.75 2.56
N LYS A 107 -12.09 -7.90 3.57
CA LYS A 107 -12.14 -6.45 3.41
C LYS A 107 -11.10 -5.96 2.42
N LEU A 108 -9.85 -6.41 2.54
CA LEU A 108 -8.79 -6.04 1.59
C LEU A 108 -9.13 -6.45 0.15
N ARG A 109 -9.75 -7.61 -0.05
CA ARG A 109 -10.19 -8.06 -1.38
C ARG A 109 -11.23 -7.14 -1.99
N GLU A 110 -12.17 -6.64 -1.20
CA GLU A 110 -13.15 -5.64 -1.64
C GLU A 110 -12.49 -4.32 -2.00
N GLU A 111 -11.59 -3.83 -1.13
CA GLU A 111 -10.80 -2.63 -1.39
C GLU A 111 -9.98 -2.76 -2.69
N GLN A 112 -9.34 -3.91 -2.91
CA GLN A 112 -8.52 -4.15 -4.09
C GLN A 112 -9.35 -4.15 -5.38
N ARG A 113 -10.55 -4.76 -5.38
CA ARG A 113 -11.46 -4.70 -6.54
C ARG A 113 -11.92 -3.29 -6.86
N ASN A 114 -12.22 -2.50 -5.83
CA ASN A 114 -12.61 -1.10 -6.02
C ASN A 114 -11.43 -0.26 -6.50
N TRP A 115 -10.24 -0.52 -5.96
CA TRP A 115 -9.02 0.14 -6.40
C TRP A 115 -8.68 -0.16 -7.86
N ILE A 116 -8.83 -1.39 -8.35
CA ILE A 116 -8.60 -1.72 -9.77
C ILE A 116 -9.50 -0.87 -10.68
N LYS A 117 -10.80 -0.76 -10.36
CA LYS A 117 -11.74 0.09 -11.12
C LYS A 117 -11.28 1.54 -11.12
N HIS A 118 -10.97 2.08 -9.94
CA HIS A 118 -10.48 3.45 -9.80
C HIS A 118 -9.19 3.68 -10.58
N ARG A 119 -8.24 2.74 -10.56
CA ARG A 119 -6.98 2.80 -11.30
C ARG A 119 -7.24 2.90 -12.80
N ASP A 120 -8.05 1.99 -13.33
CA ASP A 120 -8.31 1.88 -14.76
C ASP A 120 -9.11 3.09 -15.27
N GLU A 121 -10.10 3.55 -14.50
CA GLU A 121 -10.86 4.78 -14.77
C GLU A 121 -9.95 6.02 -14.76
N THR A 122 -9.13 6.18 -13.72
CA THR A 122 -8.20 7.31 -13.59
C THR A 122 -7.17 7.34 -14.72
N ALA A 123 -6.62 6.17 -15.10
CA ALA A 123 -5.69 6.07 -16.21
C ALA A 123 -6.34 6.45 -17.54
N LYS A 124 -7.59 6.02 -17.77
CA LYS A 124 -8.33 6.41 -18.97
C LYS A 124 -8.62 7.91 -18.98
N GLU A 125 -9.09 8.47 -17.87
CA GLU A 125 -9.38 9.91 -17.76
C GLU A 125 -8.13 10.75 -17.99
N ALA A 126 -6.99 10.38 -17.40
CA ALA A 126 -5.72 11.06 -17.61
C ALA A 126 -5.29 11.07 -19.09
N SER A 127 -5.49 9.94 -19.78
CA SER A 127 -5.09 9.80 -21.19
C SER A 127 -5.89 10.68 -22.14
N LEU A 128 -7.16 11.00 -21.82
CA LEU A 128 -8.04 11.80 -22.67
C LEU A 128 -7.53 13.21 -22.95
N LYS A 129 -6.62 13.74 -22.13
CA LYS A 129 -5.93 15.01 -22.41
C LYS A 129 -5.18 14.98 -23.77
N TYR A 130 -4.79 13.80 -24.22
CA TYR A 130 -4.02 13.59 -25.45
C TYR A 130 -4.78 12.79 -26.50
N GLU A 131 -6.11 12.73 -26.40
CA GLU A 131 -6.98 11.90 -27.24
C GLU A 131 -6.62 11.99 -28.73
N GLY A 132 -6.41 10.83 -29.36
CA GLY A 132 -6.06 10.70 -30.78
C GLY A 132 -4.60 11.01 -31.13
N GLY A 133 -3.78 11.39 -30.14
CA GLY A 133 -2.34 11.64 -30.29
C GLY A 133 -1.46 10.48 -29.81
N SER A 134 -0.17 10.51 -30.17
CA SER A 134 0.79 9.48 -29.77
C SER A 134 1.10 9.46 -28.25
N MET A 135 0.73 10.52 -27.53
CA MET A 135 0.89 10.61 -26.08
C MET A 135 -0.26 9.95 -25.30
N GLU A 136 -1.43 9.72 -25.91
CA GLU A 136 -2.56 9.06 -25.22
C GLU A 136 -2.18 7.70 -24.63
N PRO A 137 -1.64 6.73 -25.41
CA PRO A 137 -1.27 5.42 -24.85
C PRO A 137 -0.15 5.53 -23.80
N LEU A 138 0.78 6.47 -23.97
CA LEU A 138 1.89 6.68 -23.04
C LEU A 138 1.40 7.20 -21.69
N GLU A 139 0.51 8.19 -21.69
CA GLU A 139 -0.10 8.74 -20.48
C GLU A 139 -0.93 7.69 -19.74
N TYR A 140 -1.71 6.90 -20.49
CA TYR A 140 -2.51 5.82 -19.94
C TYR A 140 -1.65 4.82 -19.15
N VAL A 141 -0.62 4.26 -19.79
CA VAL A 141 0.22 3.24 -19.16
C VAL A 141 1.13 3.80 -18.05
N THR A 142 1.58 5.05 -18.19
CA THR A 142 2.33 5.74 -17.13
C THR A 142 1.48 5.93 -15.87
N THR A 143 0.20 6.29 -16.05
CA THR A 143 -0.74 6.43 -14.93
C THR A 143 -1.01 5.09 -14.26
N LEU A 144 -1.20 4.00 -15.03
CA LEU A 144 -1.31 2.65 -14.48
C LEU A 144 -0.10 2.28 -13.61
N ALA A 145 1.12 2.52 -14.11
CA ALA A 145 2.35 2.25 -13.38
C ALA A 145 2.45 3.03 -12.06
N ASN A 146 2.17 4.33 -12.10
CA ASN A 146 2.26 5.20 -10.92
C ASN A 146 1.25 4.79 -9.83
N LEU A 147 -0.01 4.59 -10.19
CA LEU A 147 -1.04 4.20 -9.23
C LEU A 147 -0.76 2.81 -8.65
N THR A 148 -0.21 1.89 -9.45
CA THR A 148 0.16 0.54 -9.00
C THR A 148 1.34 0.59 -8.01
N ARG A 149 2.37 1.40 -8.29
CA ARG A 149 3.45 1.68 -7.33
C ARG A 149 2.89 2.20 -6.00
N ASP A 150 2.06 3.22 -6.05
CA ASP A 150 1.52 3.86 -4.84
C ASP A 150 0.69 2.86 -4.02
N ARG A 151 -0.04 1.97 -4.70
CA ARG A 151 -0.78 0.89 -4.05
C ARG A 151 0.14 -0.14 -3.38
N CYS A 152 1.29 -0.48 -3.97
CA CYS A 152 2.27 -1.35 -3.32
C CYS A 152 2.71 -0.79 -1.96
N TYR A 153 3.08 0.51 -1.92
CA TYR A 153 3.43 1.19 -0.68
C TYR A 153 2.28 1.17 0.31
N GLU A 154 1.06 1.54 -0.12
CA GLU A 154 -0.12 1.53 0.73
C GLU A 154 -0.37 0.16 1.37
N LEU A 155 -0.26 -0.92 0.59
CA LEU A 155 -0.49 -2.28 1.09
C LEU A 155 0.54 -2.67 2.15
N VAL A 156 1.82 -2.38 1.91
CA VAL A 156 2.89 -2.66 2.87
C VAL A 156 2.75 -1.81 4.14
N GLU A 157 2.49 -0.52 3.99
CA GLU A 157 2.40 0.40 5.14
C GLU A 157 1.20 0.11 6.05
N LYS A 158 0.05 -0.23 5.47
CA LYS A 158 -1.20 -0.41 6.24
C LYS A 158 -1.41 -1.82 6.74
N TYR A 159 -1.01 -2.83 5.97
CA TYR A 159 -1.45 -4.21 6.21
C TYR A 159 -0.31 -5.17 6.54
N MET A 160 0.90 -4.91 6.07
CA MET A 160 2.01 -5.81 6.33
C MET A 160 2.41 -5.68 7.79
N LYS A 161 2.35 -6.82 8.47
CA LYS A 161 2.83 -6.93 9.84
C LYS A 161 4.31 -7.12 9.77
#